data_AF-A0A7L4TQ05-F1
#
_entry.id   AF-A0A7L4TQ05-F1
#
_cell.length_a   1.000
_cell.length_b   1.000
_cell.length_c   1.000
_cell.angle_alpha   90.00
_cell.angle_beta   90.00
_cell.angle_gamma   90.00
#
_symmetry.space_group_name_H-M   'P 1'
#
loop_
_entity.id
_entity.type
_entity.pdbx_description
1 polymer ?
#
loop_
_entity_poly.entity_id
_entity_poly.type
_entity_poly.pdbx_seq_one_letter_code
_entity_poly.pdbx_strand_id
1 'polypeptide(L)'
;MKKWLILGGIIIAFIAIIAFWSIGIKNTGLKYNQAVNKEWGNVNTAYQRRNDLIGNLVNTVKGAADFEKSTLTAVIEARAKATAVTIDPSNVTPEQLAQFNQAQSGVSSSLSRLLVSVEQYPTLKANENFLKLQDELASTENQILTARTRFNESVQEYNGYVLAIPNNWFLSQYKEKPYFEAVAGAEKPVEVKF
;
A
#
# COMPACT_ATOMS: atom_id res chain seq x y z
N MET A 1 57.15 -17.21 20.35
CA MET A 1 57.02 -16.01 19.49
C MET A 1 56.31 -16.30 18.15
N LYS A 2 56.77 -17.24 17.30
CA LYS A 2 56.11 -17.55 16.01
C LYS A 2 54.64 -17.98 16.09
N LYS A 3 54.23 -18.74 17.12
CA LYS A 3 52.83 -19.18 17.33
C LYS A 3 51.84 -18.02 17.55
N TRP A 4 52.28 -16.93 18.18
CA TRP A 4 51.45 -15.74 18.43
C TRP A 4 51.24 -14.89 17.19
N LEU A 5 52.25 -14.82 16.31
CA LEU A 5 52.12 -14.17 15.00
C LEU A 5 51.17 -14.94 14.07
N ILE A 6 51.22 -16.29 14.11
CA ILE A 6 50.30 -17.15 13.37
C ILE A 6 48.86 -16.99 13.90
N LEU A 7 48.67 -17.00 15.22
CA LEU A 7 47.36 -16.75 15.83
C LEU A 7 46.81 -15.35 15.45
N GLY A 8 47.66 -14.31 15.50
CA GLY A 8 47.27 -12.96 15.12
C GLY A 8 46.85 -12.86 13.65
N GLY A 9 47.59 -13.51 12.75
CA GLY A 9 47.23 -13.58 11.33
C GLY A 9 45.90 -14.28 11.08
N ILE A 10 45.62 -15.37 11.79
CA ILE A 10 44.34 -16.10 11.71
C ILE A 10 43.17 -15.22 12.18
N ILE A 11 43.34 -14.50 13.29
CA ILE A 11 42.30 -13.59 13.82
C ILE A 11 42.01 -12.47 12.81
N ILE A 12 43.05 -11.87 12.22
CA ILE A 12 42.88 -10.81 11.21
C ILE A 12 42.17 -11.34 9.96
N ALA A 13 42.57 -12.52 9.47
CA ALA A 13 41.92 -13.16 8.33
C ALA A 13 40.43 -13.45 8.62
N PHE A 14 40.11 -13.94 9.82
CA PHE A 14 38.74 -14.21 10.24
C PHE A 14 37.89 -12.93 10.31
N ILE A 15 38.43 -11.84 10.87
CA ILE A 15 37.76 -10.53 10.92
C ILE A 15 37.51 -10.00 9.50
N ALA A 16 38.48 -10.13 8.60
CA ALA A 16 38.32 -9.71 7.21
C ALA A 16 37.19 -10.47 6.51
N ILE A 17 37.08 -11.79 6.72
CA ILE A 17 35.98 -12.61 6.17
C ILE A 17 34.63 -12.13 6.68
N ILE A 18 34.49 -11.88 7.99
CA ILE A 18 33.25 -11.36 8.58
C ILE A 18 32.91 -9.98 8.01
N ALA A 19 33.90 -9.10 7.84
CA ALA A 19 33.69 -7.77 7.28
C ALA A 19 33.16 -7.83 5.84
N PHE A 20 33.80 -8.63 4.97
CA PHE A 20 33.33 -8.83 3.58
C PHE A 20 31.93 -9.42 3.52
N TRP A 21 31.65 -10.40 4.37
CA TRP A 21 30.33 -11.01 4.45
C TRP A 21 29.25 -10.02 4.94
N SER A 22 29.57 -9.20 5.95
CA SER A 22 28.68 -8.14 6.44
C SER A 22 28.33 -7.12 5.36
N ILE A 23 29.29 -6.73 4.52
CA ILE A 23 29.04 -5.82 3.39
C ILE A 23 28.06 -6.45 2.40
N GLY A 24 28.25 -7.73 2.05
CA GLY A 24 27.33 -8.47 1.18
C GLY A 24 25.91 -8.50 1.74
N ILE A 25 25.78 -8.71 3.06
CA ILE A 25 24.49 -8.71 3.74
C ILE A 25 23.81 -7.34 3.65
N LYS A 26 24.53 -6.27 3.95
CA LYS A 26 24.00 -4.90 3.92
C LYS A 26 23.57 -4.46 2.53
N ASN A 27 24.34 -4.78 1.49
CA ASN A 27 23.99 -4.45 0.11
C ASN A 27 22.73 -5.18 -0.36
N THR A 28 22.58 -6.45 0.03
CA THR A 28 21.40 -7.24 -0.30
C THR A 28 20.16 -6.74 0.46
N GLY A 29 20.30 -6.41 1.75
CA GLY A 29 19.23 -5.79 2.53
C GLY A 29 18.79 -4.44 1.96
N LEU A 30 19.74 -3.62 1.49
CA LEU A 30 19.43 -2.36 0.80
C LEU A 30 18.64 -2.61 -0.49
N LYS A 31 19.01 -3.62 -1.28
CA LYS A 31 18.29 -4.00 -2.52
C LYS A 31 16.83 -4.38 -2.22
N TYR A 32 16.58 -5.20 -1.20
CA TYR A 32 15.22 -5.56 -0.81
C TYR A 32 14.45 -4.35 -0.28
N ASN A 33 15.09 -3.48 0.51
CA ASN A 33 14.45 -2.25 0.98
C ASN A 33 14.05 -1.32 -0.17
N GLN A 34 14.91 -1.19 -1.19
CA GLN A 34 14.59 -0.44 -2.41
C GLN A 34 13.44 -1.06 -3.20
N ALA A 35 13.37 -2.39 -3.28
CA ALA A 35 12.26 -3.09 -3.92
C ALA A 35 10.93 -2.77 -3.22
N VAL A 36 10.88 -2.84 -1.88
CA VAL A 36 9.69 -2.46 -1.11
C VAL A 36 9.31 -0.99 -1.35
N ASN A 37 10.28 -0.08 -1.33
CA ASN A 37 10.02 1.35 -1.57
C ASN A 37 9.46 1.62 -2.98
N LYS A 38 9.94 0.88 -3.99
CA LYS A 38 9.41 0.94 -5.35
C LYS A 38 7.97 0.47 -5.40
N GLU A 39 7.65 -0.68 -4.82
CA GLU A 39 6.29 -1.21 -4.83
C GLU A 39 5.33 -0.33 -3.99
N TRP A 40 5.81 0.32 -2.93
CA TRP A 40 5.05 1.37 -2.24
C TRP A 40 4.75 2.56 -3.14
N GLY A 41 5.71 2.98 -3.96
CA GLY A 41 5.50 3.99 -5.00
C GLY A 41 4.36 3.61 -5.96
N ASN A 42 4.33 2.36 -6.41
CA ASN A 42 3.25 1.84 -7.27
C ASN A 42 1.88 1.89 -6.57
N VAL A 43 1.83 1.53 -5.30
CA VAL A 43 0.61 1.62 -4.47
C VAL A 43 0.13 3.07 -4.39
N ASN A 44 1.02 4.02 -4.09
CA ASN A 44 0.69 5.44 -4.02
C ASN A 44 0.18 5.98 -5.35
N THR A 45 0.80 5.62 -6.48
CA THR A 45 0.36 6.04 -7.81
C THR A 45 -1.04 5.53 -8.11
N ALA A 46 -1.37 4.29 -7.76
CA ALA A 46 -2.71 3.73 -7.95
C ALA A 46 -3.77 4.48 -7.11
N TYR A 47 -3.47 4.78 -5.84
CA TYR A 47 -4.37 5.57 -4.99
C TYR A 47 -4.49 7.04 -5.44
N GLN A 48 -3.41 7.64 -5.95
CA GLN A 48 -3.45 8.99 -6.51
C GLN A 48 -4.38 9.04 -7.72
N ARG A 49 -4.23 8.09 -8.66
CA ARG A 49 -5.14 7.96 -9.82
C ARG A 49 -6.60 7.87 -9.36
N ARG A 50 -6.89 7.05 -8.35
CA ARG A 50 -8.24 6.94 -7.78
C ARG A 50 -8.74 8.28 -7.26
N ASN A 51 -7.93 9.00 -6.50
CA ASN A 51 -8.31 10.30 -5.94
C ASN A 51 -8.57 11.36 -7.03
N ASP A 52 -7.83 11.33 -8.14
CA ASP A 52 -8.04 12.23 -9.27
C ASP A 52 -9.36 11.90 -10.00
N LEU A 53 -9.61 10.61 -10.24
CA LEU A 53 -10.85 10.13 -10.85
C LEU A 53 -12.08 10.44 -10.00
N ILE A 54 -11.99 10.31 -8.67
CA ILE A 54 -13.08 10.71 -7.76
C ILE A 54 -13.35 12.21 -7.86
N GLY A 55 -12.30 13.04 -8.00
CA GLY A 55 -12.46 14.48 -8.21
C GLY A 55 -13.27 14.78 -9.47
N ASN A 56 -12.95 14.10 -10.57
CA ASN A 56 -13.68 14.21 -11.83
C ASN A 56 -15.12 13.70 -11.70
N LEU A 57 -15.33 12.56 -11.03
CA LEU A 57 -16.65 11.99 -10.77
C LEU A 57 -17.54 12.95 -9.99
N VAL A 58 -17.01 13.54 -8.92
CA VAL A 58 -17.72 14.54 -8.10
C VAL A 58 -18.15 15.73 -8.96
N ASN A 59 -17.29 16.21 -9.86
CA ASN A 59 -17.65 17.33 -10.75
C ASN A 59 -18.75 16.94 -11.76
N THR A 60 -18.71 15.74 -12.32
CA THR A 60 -19.77 15.23 -13.20
C THR A 60 -21.11 15.12 -12.47
N VAL A 61 -21.11 14.57 -11.26
CA VAL A 61 -22.33 14.42 -10.45
C VAL A 61 -22.88 15.77 -9.99
N LYS A 62 -22.02 16.76 -9.66
CA LYS A 62 -22.45 18.13 -9.34
C LYS A 62 -23.23 18.81 -10.47
N GLY A 63 -22.97 18.42 -11.72
CA GLY A 63 -23.69 18.94 -12.88
C GLY A 63 -25.17 18.50 -12.94
N ALA A 64 -25.56 17.45 -12.21
CA ALA A 64 -26.94 17.04 -12.07
C ALA A 64 -27.63 17.86 -10.96
N ALA A 65 -28.53 18.75 -11.37
CA ALA A 65 -29.17 19.75 -10.50
C ALA A 65 -29.87 19.17 -9.26
N ASP A 66 -30.39 17.94 -9.35
CA ASP A 66 -31.23 17.32 -8.32
C ASP A 66 -30.52 16.23 -7.49
N PHE A 67 -29.20 16.06 -7.67
CA PHE A 67 -28.48 14.99 -6.97
C PHE A 67 -28.36 15.23 -5.46
N GLU A 68 -28.43 14.13 -4.69
CA GLU A 68 -28.39 14.15 -3.23
C GLU A 68 -27.05 14.71 -2.68
N LYS A 69 -27.11 15.92 -2.09
CA LYS A 69 -25.94 16.62 -1.54
C LYS A 69 -25.25 15.88 -0.40
N SER A 70 -25.99 15.16 0.44
CA SER A 70 -25.44 14.36 1.55
C SER A 70 -24.52 13.26 1.02
N THR A 71 -24.97 12.51 0.02
CA THR A 71 -24.19 11.43 -0.60
C THR A 71 -22.92 11.96 -1.26
N LEU A 72 -23.02 13.06 -2.00
CA LEU A 72 -21.86 13.68 -2.62
C LEU A 72 -20.85 14.23 -1.60
N THR A 73 -21.35 14.87 -0.53
CA THR A 73 -20.51 15.37 0.59
C THR A 73 -19.75 14.22 1.25
N ALA A 74 -20.40 13.08 1.50
CA ALA A 74 -19.77 11.90 2.08
C ALA A 74 -18.61 11.35 1.23
N VAL A 75 -18.71 11.44 -0.11
CA VAL A 75 -17.61 11.06 -1.03
C VAL A 75 -16.46 12.05 -0.95
N ILE A 76 -16.76 13.37 -0.92
CA ILE A 76 -15.76 14.42 -0.82
C ILE A 76 -14.98 14.30 0.50
N GLU A 77 -15.68 14.09 1.62
CA GLU A 77 -15.08 13.92 2.94
C GLU A 77 -14.23 12.65 3.02
N ALA A 78 -14.73 11.52 2.48
CA ALA A 78 -13.98 10.28 2.45
C ALA A 78 -12.68 10.44 1.64
N ARG A 79 -12.75 11.09 0.47
CA ARG A 79 -11.56 11.43 -0.33
C ARG A 79 -10.60 12.32 0.45
N ALA A 80 -11.09 13.38 1.09
CA ALA A 80 -10.27 14.30 1.87
C ALA A 80 -9.52 13.59 3.01
N LYS A 81 -10.22 12.71 3.75
CA LYS A 81 -9.63 11.87 4.80
C LYS A 81 -8.56 10.93 4.22
N ALA A 82 -8.83 10.26 3.11
CA ALA A 82 -7.87 9.35 2.48
C ALA A 82 -6.62 10.07 1.96
N THR A 83 -6.75 11.29 1.44
CA THR A 83 -5.59 12.10 1.00
C THR A 83 -4.80 12.69 2.16
N ALA A 84 -5.42 12.86 3.34
CA ALA A 84 -4.75 13.40 4.52
C ALA A 84 -3.84 12.37 5.20
N VAL A 85 -4.09 11.07 5.02
CA VAL A 85 -3.25 10.01 5.57
C VAL A 85 -2.08 9.74 4.61
N THR A 86 -0.92 10.28 4.95
CA THR A 86 0.34 10.03 4.23
C THR A 86 1.19 9.02 4.98
N ILE A 87 1.85 8.13 4.24
CA ILE A 87 2.78 7.14 4.80
C ILE A 87 4.16 7.38 4.22
N ASP A 88 5.15 7.45 5.11
CA ASP A 88 6.56 7.41 4.76
C ASP A 88 7.01 5.94 4.62
N PRO A 89 7.38 5.48 3.41
CA PRO A 89 7.82 4.09 3.19
C PRO A 89 9.07 3.69 3.98
N SER A 90 9.87 4.67 4.42
CA SER A 90 11.11 4.41 5.14
C SER A 90 10.88 3.89 6.56
N ASN A 91 9.75 4.23 7.19
CA ASN A 91 9.44 3.87 8.58
C ASN A 91 7.93 3.64 8.79
N VAL A 92 7.34 2.77 7.99
CA VAL A 92 5.92 2.37 8.11
C VAL A 92 5.73 1.51 9.36
N THR A 93 4.83 1.92 10.25
CA THR A 93 4.35 1.07 11.36
C THR A 93 3.04 0.36 10.98
N PRO A 94 2.73 -0.79 11.62
CA PRO A 94 1.45 -1.47 11.42
C PRO A 94 0.25 -0.53 11.63
N GLU A 95 0.30 0.35 12.63
CA GLU A 95 -0.77 1.29 12.95
C GLU A 95 -0.96 2.33 11.85
N GLN A 96 0.14 2.84 11.28
CA GLN A 96 0.07 3.78 10.16
C GLN A 96 -0.55 3.12 8.93
N LEU A 97 -0.12 1.89 8.61
CA LEU A 97 -0.66 1.14 7.48
C LEU A 97 -2.14 0.79 7.68
N ALA A 98 -2.54 0.45 8.91
CA ALA A 98 -3.93 0.21 9.27
C ALA A 98 -4.80 1.47 9.12
N GLN A 99 -4.33 2.63 9.60
CA GLN A 99 -5.02 3.90 9.42
C GLN A 99 -5.19 4.27 7.95
N PHE A 100 -4.13 4.07 7.15
CA PHE A 100 -4.20 4.27 5.70
C PHE A 100 -5.24 3.34 5.07
N ASN A 101 -5.19 2.04 5.35
CA ASN A 101 -6.18 1.08 4.85
C ASN A 101 -7.60 1.47 5.24
N GLN A 102 -7.84 1.87 6.49
CA GLN A 102 -9.16 2.31 6.95
C GLN A 102 -9.66 3.52 6.16
N ALA A 103 -8.81 4.52 5.94
CA ALA A 103 -9.17 5.70 5.17
C ALA A 103 -9.47 5.34 3.71
N GLN A 104 -8.67 4.45 3.10
CA GLN A 104 -8.90 3.98 1.73
C GLN A 104 -10.18 3.13 1.61
N SER A 105 -10.53 2.32 2.61
CA SER A 105 -11.79 1.57 2.64
C SER A 105 -13.01 2.48 2.80
N GLY A 106 -12.87 3.59 3.55
CA GLY A 106 -13.91 4.61 3.66
C GLY A 106 -14.28 5.22 2.31
N VAL A 107 -13.30 5.44 1.44
CA VAL A 107 -13.52 5.90 0.05
C VAL A 107 -14.33 4.88 -0.75
N SER A 108 -13.91 3.61 -0.75
CA SER A 108 -14.62 2.55 -1.48
C SER A 108 -16.07 2.41 -1.01
N SER A 109 -16.31 2.47 0.31
CA SER A 109 -17.67 2.44 0.89
C SER A 109 -18.53 3.63 0.45
N SER A 110 -17.99 4.86 0.46
CA SER A 110 -18.71 6.04 0.00
C SER A 110 -18.99 6.01 -1.51
N LEU A 111 -18.07 5.47 -2.31
CA LEU A 111 -18.30 5.25 -3.74
C LEU A 111 -19.41 4.23 -3.99
N SER A 112 -19.44 3.11 -3.27
CA SER A 112 -20.54 2.13 -3.41
C SER A 112 -21.90 2.75 -3.10
N ARG A 113 -22.00 3.58 -2.05
CA ARG A 113 -23.22 4.33 -1.74
C ARG A 113 -23.60 5.31 -2.85
N LEU A 114 -22.63 6.05 -3.39
CA LEU A 114 -22.86 6.96 -4.51
C LEU A 114 -23.44 6.23 -5.72
N LEU A 115 -22.89 5.08 -6.08
CA LEU A 115 -23.37 4.28 -7.22
C LEU A 115 -24.81 3.80 -7.02
N VAL A 116 -25.17 3.37 -5.80
CA VAL A 116 -26.55 2.98 -5.46
C VAL A 116 -27.49 4.19 -5.57
N SER A 117 -27.10 5.36 -5.08
CA SER A 117 -27.93 6.57 -5.18
C SER A 117 -28.13 7.01 -6.64
N VAL A 118 -27.13 6.84 -7.51
CA VAL A 118 -27.20 7.21 -8.94
C VAL A 118 -28.26 6.40 -9.70
N GLU A 119 -28.63 5.21 -9.25
CA GLU A 119 -29.71 4.42 -9.88
C GLU A 119 -31.06 5.16 -9.91
N GLN A 120 -31.28 6.10 -9.00
CA GLN A 120 -32.49 6.92 -8.92
C GLN A 120 -32.47 8.12 -9.90
N TYR A 121 -31.36 8.33 -10.62
CA TYR A 121 -31.12 9.47 -11.50
C TYR A 121 -30.81 9.00 -12.94
N PRO A 122 -31.83 8.76 -13.79
CA PRO A 122 -31.65 8.23 -15.14
C PRO A 122 -30.71 9.06 -16.03
N THR A 123 -30.70 10.38 -15.84
CA THR A 123 -29.84 11.31 -16.59
C THR A 123 -28.36 11.13 -16.29
N LEU A 124 -28.01 10.85 -15.02
CA LEU A 124 -26.64 10.51 -14.63
C LEU A 124 -26.27 9.09 -15.05
N LYS A 125 -27.20 8.15 -14.91
CA LYS A 125 -27.00 6.75 -15.31
C LYS A 125 -26.70 6.63 -16.81
N ALA A 126 -27.31 7.45 -17.64
CA ALA A 126 -27.07 7.51 -19.08
C ALA A 126 -25.91 8.44 -19.48
N ASN A 127 -25.26 9.12 -18.53
CA ASN A 127 -24.18 10.05 -18.83
C ASN A 127 -22.90 9.29 -19.17
N GLU A 128 -22.44 9.39 -20.43
CA GLU A 128 -21.25 8.69 -20.92
C GLU A 128 -19.98 8.98 -20.11
N ASN A 129 -19.80 10.23 -19.66
CA ASN A 129 -18.65 10.60 -18.84
C ASN A 129 -18.70 9.94 -17.46
N PHE A 130 -19.90 9.83 -16.87
CA PHE A 130 -20.08 9.15 -15.59
C PHE A 130 -19.78 7.64 -15.71
N LEU A 131 -20.33 6.98 -16.73
CA LEU A 131 -20.09 5.55 -17.00
C LEU A 131 -18.59 5.28 -17.20
N LYS A 132 -17.92 6.10 -18.02
CA LYS A 132 -16.47 5.99 -18.23
C LYS A 132 -15.68 6.14 -16.93
N LEU A 133 -16.04 7.10 -16.07
CA LEU A 133 -15.37 7.30 -14.79
C LEU A 133 -15.62 6.13 -13.82
N GLN A 134 -16.81 5.53 -13.85
CA GLN A 134 -17.11 4.32 -13.09
C GLN A 134 -16.22 3.16 -13.54
N ASP A 135 -16.08 2.94 -14.84
CA ASP A 135 -15.20 1.90 -15.40
C ASP A 135 -13.73 2.14 -15.04
N GLU A 136 -13.25 3.38 -15.17
CA GLU A 136 -11.88 3.75 -14.81
C GLU A 136 -11.62 3.57 -13.31
N LEU A 137 -12.60 3.88 -12.45
CA LEU A 137 -12.50 3.63 -11.01
C LEU A 137 -12.45 2.14 -10.70
N ALA A 138 -13.31 1.31 -11.31
CA ALA A 138 -13.29 -0.14 -11.14
C ALA A 138 -11.96 -0.76 -11.59
N SER A 139 -11.43 -0.30 -12.74
CA SER A 139 -10.09 -0.68 -13.21
C SER A 139 -9.00 -0.26 -12.23
N THR A 140 -9.12 0.93 -11.64
CA THR A 140 -8.17 1.43 -10.64
C THR A 140 -8.22 0.62 -9.35
N GLU A 141 -9.39 0.14 -8.90
CA GLU A 141 -9.48 -0.77 -7.75
C GLU A 141 -8.73 -2.10 -8.01
N ASN A 142 -8.83 -2.66 -9.22
CA ASN A 142 -8.05 -3.85 -9.59
C ASN A 142 -6.53 -3.58 -9.60
N GLN A 143 -6.13 -2.39 -10.06
CA GLN A 143 -4.73 -1.96 -10.01
C GLN A 143 -4.25 -1.80 -8.56
N ILE A 144 -5.07 -1.25 -7.66
CA ILE A 144 -4.77 -1.13 -6.24
C ILE A 144 -4.57 -2.52 -5.61
N LEU A 145 -5.47 -3.47 -5.88
CA LEU A 145 -5.35 -4.84 -5.37
C LEU A 145 -4.05 -5.50 -5.84
N THR A 146 -3.71 -5.35 -7.12
CA THR A 146 -2.46 -5.87 -7.70
C THR A 146 -1.23 -5.21 -7.06
N ALA A 147 -1.23 -3.88 -6.91
CA ALA A 147 -0.13 -3.14 -6.30
C ALA A 147 0.09 -3.52 -4.83
N ARG A 148 -1.00 -3.70 -4.06
CA ARG A 148 -0.93 -4.17 -2.67
C ARG A 148 -0.36 -5.58 -2.57
N THR A 149 -0.73 -6.46 -3.49
CA THR A 149 -0.20 -7.84 -3.55
C THR A 149 1.30 -7.83 -3.81
N ARG A 150 1.76 -7.09 -4.82
CA ARG A 150 3.20 -6.95 -5.12
C ARG A 150 3.99 -6.29 -4.00
N PHE A 151 3.41 -5.31 -3.33
CA PHE A 151 4.00 -4.74 -2.12
C PHE A 151 4.19 -5.82 -1.05
N ASN A 152 3.15 -6.61 -0.76
CA ASN A 152 3.25 -7.69 0.22
C ASN A 152 4.30 -8.74 -0.15
N GLU A 153 4.39 -9.14 -1.43
CA GLU A 153 5.43 -10.05 -1.92
C GLU A 153 6.83 -9.47 -1.67
N SER A 154 7.04 -8.19 -1.99
CA SER A 154 8.33 -7.52 -1.74
C SER A 154 8.66 -7.40 -0.24
N VAL A 155 7.64 -7.15 0.59
CA VAL A 155 7.78 -7.10 2.07
C VAL A 155 8.12 -8.48 2.61
N GLN A 156 7.56 -9.55 2.05
CA GLN A 156 7.88 -10.93 2.44
C GLN A 156 9.34 -11.25 2.16
N GLU A 157 9.85 -10.93 0.98
CA GLU A 157 11.28 -11.12 0.65
C GLU A 157 12.17 -10.29 1.58
N TYR A 158 11.81 -9.03 1.82
CA TYR A 158 12.54 -8.14 2.70
C TYR A 158 12.58 -8.63 4.15
N ASN A 159 11.42 -8.92 4.75
CA ASN A 159 11.30 -9.40 6.13
C ASN A 159 11.99 -10.75 6.27
N GLY A 160 11.80 -11.66 5.32
CA GLY A 160 12.49 -12.96 5.30
C GLY A 160 14.01 -12.81 5.29
N TYR A 161 14.54 -11.82 4.56
CA TYR A 161 15.97 -11.56 4.53
C TYR A 161 16.52 -10.87 5.78
N VAL A 162 15.82 -9.85 6.28
CA VAL A 162 16.25 -9.02 7.41
C VAL A 162 16.14 -9.76 8.73
N LEU A 163 15.08 -10.54 8.92
CA LEU A 163 14.83 -11.27 10.17
C LEU A 163 15.61 -12.59 10.24
N ALA A 164 16.07 -13.12 9.11
CA ALA A 164 16.86 -14.36 9.09
C ALA A 164 18.14 -14.23 9.91
N ILE A 165 18.44 -15.26 10.71
CA ILE A 165 19.74 -15.42 11.35
C ILE A 165 20.67 -16.10 10.33
N PRO A 166 21.90 -15.61 10.13
CA PRO A 166 22.62 -14.59 10.91
C PRO A 166 22.50 -13.13 10.42
N ASN A 167 21.73 -12.86 9.36
CA ASN A 167 21.62 -11.53 8.74
C ASN A 167 21.16 -10.45 9.72
N ASN A 168 20.19 -10.75 10.58
CA ASN A 168 19.63 -9.81 11.57
C ASN A 168 20.72 -9.16 12.46
N TRP A 169 21.80 -9.89 12.77
CA TRP A 169 22.91 -9.35 13.58
C TRP A 169 23.65 -8.19 12.88
N PHE A 170 23.65 -8.15 11.55
CA PHE A 170 24.29 -7.09 10.75
C PHE A 170 23.30 -6.06 10.21
N LEU A 171 21.99 -6.34 10.35
CA LEU A 171 20.89 -5.56 9.81
C LEU A 171 19.97 -4.99 10.91
N SER A 172 20.44 -4.86 12.16
CA SER A 172 19.62 -4.41 13.29
C SER A 172 18.94 -3.04 13.09
N GLN A 173 19.45 -2.20 12.18
CA GLN A 173 18.82 -0.94 11.78
C GLN A 173 17.62 -1.10 10.81
N TYR A 174 17.52 -2.23 10.12
CA TYR A 174 16.41 -2.54 9.22
C TYR A 174 15.29 -3.17 10.06
N LYS A 175 14.14 -2.49 10.11
CA LYS A 175 12.97 -2.95 10.85
C LYS A 175 12.06 -3.77 9.96
N GLU A 176 11.36 -4.73 10.56
CA GLU A 176 10.25 -5.42 9.91
C GLU A 176 9.24 -4.42 9.34
N LYS A 177 8.78 -4.67 8.12
CA LYS A 177 7.76 -3.86 7.46
C LYS A 177 6.41 -4.58 7.50
N PRO A 178 5.30 -3.86 7.74
CA PRO A 178 3.98 -4.46 7.82
C PRO A 178 3.44 -4.85 6.44
N TYR A 179 2.52 -5.82 6.42
CA TYR A 179 1.78 -6.22 5.22
C TYR A 179 0.46 -5.44 5.12
N PHE A 180 -0.02 -5.28 3.89
CA PHE A 180 -1.42 -4.99 3.64
C PHE A 180 -2.28 -6.20 4.05
N GLU A 181 -3.15 -6.01 5.02
CA GLU A 181 -4.10 -7.04 5.45
C GLU A 181 -5.37 -7.04 4.58
N ALA A 182 -6.09 -8.17 4.62
CA ALA A 182 -7.42 -8.25 4.06
C ALA A 182 -8.35 -7.22 4.71
N VAL A 183 -9.39 -6.80 3.98
CA VAL A 183 -10.38 -5.87 4.53
C VAL A 183 -11.06 -6.53 5.74
N ALA A 184 -11.18 -5.81 6.86
CA ALA A 184 -11.88 -6.30 8.04
C ALA A 184 -13.29 -6.78 7.66
N GLY A 185 -13.61 -8.04 7.99
CA GLY A 185 -14.88 -8.67 7.63
C GLY A 185 -14.84 -9.59 6.40
N ALA A 186 -13.73 -9.69 5.67
CA ALA A 186 -13.55 -10.70 4.60
C ALA A 186 -13.64 -12.15 5.11
N GLU A 187 -13.48 -12.36 6.41
CA GLU A 187 -13.64 -13.65 7.10
C GLU A 187 -15.11 -14.07 7.23
N LYS A 188 -16.05 -13.13 7.08
CA LYS A 188 -17.49 -13.43 7.15
C LYS A 188 -17.98 -13.82 5.75
N PRO A 189 -18.53 -15.04 5.58
CA PRO A 189 -19.10 -15.43 4.30
C PRO A 189 -20.23 -14.48 3.90
N VAL A 190 -20.34 -14.20 2.59
CA VAL A 190 -21.43 -13.37 2.05
C VAL A 190 -22.73 -14.16 2.18
N GLU A 191 -23.60 -13.75 3.11
CA GLU A 191 -24.96 -14.28 3.19
C GLU A 191 -25.76 -13.77 1.98
N VAL A 192 -25.91 -14.62 0.97
CA VAL A 192 -26.83 -14.35 -0.14
C VAL A 192 -28.24 -14.68 0.32
N LYS A 193 -29.02 -13.65 0.65
CA LYS A 193 -30.46 -13.80 0.91
C LYS A 193 -31.19 -13.74 -0.43
N PHE A 194 -31.83 -14.85 -0.81
CA PHE A 194 -32.77 -14.94 -1.93
C PHE A 194 -34.12 -14.35 -1.54
#